data_AF-A0A6I1Q211-F1
#
_entry.id   AF-A0A6I1Q211-F1
#
_cell.length_a   1.000
_cell.length_b   1.000
_cell.length_c   1.000
_cell.angle_alpha   90.00
_cell.angle_beta   90.00
_cell.angle_gamma   90.00
#
_symmetry.space_group_name_H-M   'P 1'
#
loop_
_entity.id
_entity.type
_entity.pdbx_description
1 polymer ?
#
loop_
_entity_poly.entity_id
_entity_poly.type
_entity_poly.pdbx_seq_one_letter_code
_entity_poly.pdbx_strand_id
1 'polypeptide(L)'
;MDSTLVVSAPSVFTPFCVTGEAGDSLTEIPIVKATRLKPSTLAATSKGWSGFQECCVCPDDWNVDFAAAYFSPYQIEDEEIISTLTFNVTIQNDAPYPVQATGYVFDGLDHPVGSLDLRYFGQRMPRALQFDVSAYRLSTSSRFLIAFQIAGGGSTKIPRPPLITSVTIDVVACVPTTVEN
;
A
#
# COMPACT_ATOMS: atom_id res chain seq x y z
N MET A 1 1.64 -41.42 23.34
CA MET A 1 1.58 -40.04 23.87
C MET A 1 2.92 -39.40 23.56
N ASP A 2 2.87 -38.11 23.23
CA ASP A 2 3.89 -37.23 22.63
C ASP A 2 4.18 -37.42 21.13
N SER A 3 3.40 -36.67 20.33
CA SER A 3 3.77 -36.25 18.99
C SER A 3 4.16 -34.78 19.06
N THR A 4 5.45 -34.49 18.99
CA THR A 4 5.99 -33.13 18.92
C THR A 4 5.85 -32.61 17.49
N LEU A 5 4.90 -31.68 17.29
CA LEU A 5 4.77 -30.91 16.06
C LEU A 5 5.93 -29.91 15.96
N VAL A 6 6.87 -30.18 15.06
CA VAL A 6 7.85 -29.19 14.62
C VAL A 6 7.14 -28.26 13.64
N VAL A 7 6.75 -27.08 14.11
CA VAL A 7 6.24 -26.00 13.26
C VAL A 7 7.43 -25.44 12.48
N SER A 8 7.51 -25.79 11.20
CA SER A 8 8.44 -25.16 10.26
C SER A 8 8.02 -23.69 10.08
N ALA A 9 8.95 -22.78 10.35
CA ALA A 9 8.76 -21.34 10.20
C ALA A 9 8.37 -20.95 8.77
N PRO A 10 7.56 -19.89 8.57
CA PRO A 10 7.30 -19.37 7.24
C PRO A 10 8.57 -18.75 6.65
N SER A 11 8.73 -19.02 5.37
CA SER A 11 9.82 -18.61 4.49
C SER A 11 10.17 -17.13 4.66
N VAL A 12 11.43 -16.86 4.99
CA VAL A 12 12.04 -15.53 4.92
C VAL A 12 12.05 -15.11 3.45
N PHE A 13 11.09 -14.28 3.05
CA PHE A 13 11.15 -13.59 1.78
C PHE A 13 12.09 -12.40 1.98
N THR A 14 13.32 -12.52 1.49
CA THR A 14 14.26 -11.40 1.42
C THR A 14 13.66 -10.32 0.53
N PRO A 15 13.54 -9.06 0.98
CA PRO A 15 13.19 -7.97 0.09
C PRO A 15 14.28 -7.87 -0.98
N PHE A 16 13.90 -8.05 -2.24
CA PHE A 16 14.75 -7.68 -3.35
C PHE A 16 14.99 -6.17 -3.24
N CYS A 17 16.18 -5.78 -2.79
CA CYS A 17 16.74 -4.49 -3.19
C CYS A 17 16.98 -4.58 -4.69
N VAL A 18 15.99 -4.18 -5.50
CA VAL A 18 16.19 -3.94 -6.93
C VAL A 18 17.03 -2.67 -7.01
N THR A 19 18.35 -2.81 -6.94
CA THR A 19 19.27 -1.80 -7.46
C THR A 19 18.98 -1.64 -8.93
N GLY A 20 18.67 -0.40 -9.33
CA GLY A 20 18.02 -0.08 -10.59
C GLY A 20 18.66 -0.69 -11.83
N GLU A 21 17.84 -1.38 -12.60
CA GLU A 21 17.86 -1.26 -14.04
C GLU A 21 16.51 -0.67 -14.46
N ALA A 22 16.57 0.40 -15.25
CA ALA A 22 15.41 1.13 -15.73
C ALA A 22 14.48 0.19 -16.50
N GLY A 23 13.40 -0.22 -15.83
CA GLY A 23 12.38 -1.11 -16.37
C GLY A 23 11.48 -0.40 -17.38
N ASP A 24 10.97 -1.21 -18.31
CA ASP A 24 9.95 -0.85 -19.27
C ASP A 24 8.80 -0.04 -18.62
N SER A 25 8.70 1.19 -19.10
CA SER A 25 7.53 2.06 -19.22
C SER A 25 6.19 1.54 -18.67
N LEU A 26 5.92 1.76 -17.38
CA LEU A 26 4.59 1.69 -16.76
C LEU A 26 3.69 2.91 -17.13
N THR A 27 3.91 3.55 -18.27
CA THR A 27 3.39 4.90 -18.57
C THR A 27 1.89 4.99 -18.92
N GLU A 28 1.16 3.88 -18.99
CA GLU A 28 -0.27 3.91 -19.39
C GLU A 28 -1.24 3.38 -18.32
N ILE A 29 -0.84 3.30 -17.05
CA ILE A 29 -1.77 2.93 -15.98
C ILE A 29 -2.59 4.19 -15.58
N PRO A 30 -3.93 4.15 -15.61
CA PRO A 30 -4.74 5.29 -15.20
C PRO A 30 -4.46 5.64 -13.73
N ILE A 31 -4.03 6.88 -13.50
CA ILE A 31 -3.83 7.42 -12.14
C ILE A 31 -5.17 7.92 -11.64
N VAL A 32 -5.64 7.38 -10.52
CA VAL A 32 -6.88 7.82 -9.90
C VAL A 32 -6.63 8.34 -8.49
N LYS A 33 -7.09 9.58 -8.24
CA LYS A 33 -6.87 10.25 -6.96
C LYS A 33 -7.89 9.77 -5.92
N ALA A 34 -7.47 8.91 -5.01
CA ALA A 34 -8.30 8.46 -3.90
C ALA A 34 -8.79 9.63 -3.04
N THR A 35 -10.07 9.59 -2.66
CA THR A 35 -10.68 10.63 -1.82
C THR A 35 -10.35 10.34 -0.37
N ARG A 36 -9.63 11.26 0.29
CA ARG A 36 -9.28 11.13 1.71
C ARG A 36 -10.54 11.30 2.57
N LEU A 37 -10.78 10.35 3.45
CA LEU A 37 -11.82 10.43 4.46
C LEU A 37 -11.36 11.26 5.67
N LYS A 38 -12.30 12.01 6.25
CA LYS A 38 -12.09 12.56 7.61
C LYS A 38 -12.10 11.37 8.59
N PRO A 39 -11.31 11.41 9.69
CA PRO A 39 -11.42 10.41 10.72
C PRO A 39 -12.79 10.52 11.38
N SER A 40 -13.75 9.74 10.88
CA SER A 40 -15.08 9.55 11.44
C SER A 40 -15.26 8.08 11.70
N THR A 41 -15.71 7.77 12.91
CA THR A 41 -15.94 6.44 13.47
C THR A 41 -16.76 5.58 12.51
N LEU A 42 -16.12 4.63 11.82
CA LEU A 42 -16.84 3.62 11.03
C LEU A 42 -17.55 2.66 11.98
N ALA A 43 -18.83 2.40 11.70
CA ALA A 43 -19.57 1.31 12.33
C ALA A 43 -18.89 0.00 11.95
N ALA A 44 -18.43 -0.72 12.96
CA ALA A 44 -17.71 -1.97 12.85
C ALA A 44 -18.67 -3.09 12.42
N THR A 45 -18.75 -3.37 11.12
CA THR A 45 -19.12 -4.70 10.59
C THR A 45 -18.83 -4.72 9.10
N SER A 46 -17.67 -5.23 8.70
CA SER A 46 -17.50 -5.69 7.32
C SER A 46 -16.33 -6.66 7.20
N LYS A 47 -16.55 -7.71 6.42
CA LYS A 47 -15.54 -8.55 5.79
C LYS A 47 -14.44 -7.65 5.18
N GLY A 48 -13.19 -8.10 5.26
CA GLY A 48 -12.04 -7.30 4.85
C GLY A 48 -10.75 -8.04 5.17
N TRP A 49 -9.61 -7.41 4.89
CA TRP A 49 -8.31 -7.98 5.20
C TRP A 49 -7.31 -6.90 5.58
N SER A 50 -6.30 -7.29 6.33
CA SER A 50 -5.21 -6.41 6.71
C SER A 50 -3.87 -7.04 6.41
N GLY A 51 -2.87 -6.19 6.20
CA GLY A 51 -1.51 -6.60 5.89
C GLY A 51 -0.51 -5.72 6.63
N PHE A 52 0.60 -6.33 7.01
CA PHE A 52 1.77 -5.64 7.54
C PHE A 52 3.00 -6.17 6.84
N GLN A 53 3.89 -5.27 6.46
CA GLN A 53 5.18 -5.64 5.89
C GLN A 53 6.26 -4.70 6.43
N GLU A 54 7.33 -5.28 6.97
CA GLU A 54 8.58 -4.58 7.20
C GLU A 54 9.27 -4.36 5.86
N CYS A 55 9.66 -3.13 5.60
CA CYS A 55 10.34 -2.74 4.37
C CYS A 55 11.42 -1.74 4.73
N CYS A 56 12.67 -1.99 4.35
CA CYS A 56 13.77 -1.05 4.57
C CYS A 56 14.02 -0.31 3.26
N VAL A 57 13.22 0.72 2.99
CA VAL A 57 13.31 1.51 1.75
C VAL A 57 13.80 2.91 2.03
N CYS A 58 14.78 3.33 1.24
CA CYS A 58 15.43 4.61 1.35
C CYS A 58 15.35 5.33 -0.01
N PRO A 59 14.30 6.13 -0.26
CA PRO A 59 14.19 6.89 -1.51
C PRO A 59 15.30 7.93 -1.57
N ASP A 60 16.36 7.63 -2.32
CA ASP A 60 17.59 8.43 -2.38
C ASP A 60 17.73 9.23 -3.69
N ASP A 61 16.84 9.00 -4.65
CA ASP A 61 16.74 9.71 -5.92
C ASP A 61 15.44 10.52 -6.02
N TRP A 62 15.54 11.68 -6.67
CA TRP A 62 14.40 12.56 -6.93
C TRP A 62 13.51 12.00 -8.02
N ASN A 63 12.19 12.05 -7.81
CA ASN A 63 11.18 11.68 -8.82
C ASN A 63 11.32 10.23 -9.33
N VAL A 64 11.83 9.32 -8.49
CA VAL A 64 11.91 7.88 -8.74
C VAL A 64 11.02 7.17 -7.73
N ASP A 65 10.22 6.22 -8.21
CA ASP A 65 9.42 5.34 -7.37
C ASP A 65 10.29 4.17 -6.87
N PHE A 66 10.33 3.99 -5.55
CA PHE A 66 11.00 2.88 -4.89
C PHE A 66 9.94 1.92 -4.35
N ALA A 67 9.87 0.72 -4.93
CA ALA A 67 8.97 -0.34 -4.47
C ALA A 67 9.32 -0.77 -3.04
N ALA A 68 8.31 -0.97 -2.19
CA ALA A 68 8.51 -1.20 -0.77
C ALA A 68 7.75 -2.39 -0.20
N ALA A 69 6.46 -2.49 -0.48
CA ALA A 69 5.61 -3.54 0.08
C ALA A 69 4.63 -4.04 -0.98
N TYR A 70 4.30 -5.33 -0.93
CA TYR A 70 3.33 -5.95 -1.81
C TYR A 70 2.33 -6.72 -0.98
N PHE A 71 1.07 -6.27 -1.02
CA PHE A 71 -0.01 -6.83 -0.24
C PHE A 71 -0.96 -7.62 -1.12
N SER A 72 -1.22 -8.86 -0.69
CA SER A 72 -2.15 -9.77 -1.35
C SER A 72 -3.05 -10.41 -0.28
N PRO A 73 -4.36 -10.53 -0.53
CA PRO A 73 -5.27 -11.17 0.40
C PRO A 73 -4.98 -12.67 0.53
N TYR A 74 -4.92 -13.16 1.78
CA TYR A 74 -4.83 -14.59 2.05
C TYR A 74 -6.24 -15.18 2.00
N GLN A 75 -6.58 -15.88 0.91
CA GLN A 75 -7.83 -16.66 0.78
C GLN A 75 -9.13 -15.84 0.77
N ILE A 76 -9.31 -14.95 -0.20
CA ILE A 76 -10.61 -14.30 -0.43
C ILE A 76 -11.24 -14.89 -1.68
N GLU A 77 -12.32 -15.65 -1.48
CA GLU A 77 -13.18 -16.18 -2.55
C GLU A 77 -14.25 -15.15 -2.98
N ASP A 78 -14.44 -14.09 -2.19
CA ASP A 78 -15.50 -13.12 -2.39
C ASP A 78 -15.09 -11.95 -3.31
N GLU A 79 -15.95 -11.65 -4.29
CA GLU A 79 -15.87 -10.48 -5.18
C GLU A 79 -16.51 -9.22 -4.54
N GLU A 80 -16.46 -9.10 -3.21
CA GLU A 80 -16.99 -7.92 -2.53
C GLU A 80 -16.20 -6.66 -2.93
N ILE A 81 -16.87 -5.52 -2.95
CA ILE A 81 -16.24 -4.25 -3.34
C ILE A 81 -15.58 -3.63 -2.11
N ILE A 82 -14.31 -3.26 -2.24
CA ILE A 82 -13.60 -2.48 -1.22
C ILE A 82 -14.28 -1.10 -1.11
N SER A 83 -14.70 -0.77 0.10
CA SER A 83 -15.25 0.54 0.43
C SER A 83 -14.14 1.48 0.90
N THR A 84 -13.33 1.00 1.84
CA THR A 84 -12.38 1.83 2.57
C THR A 84 -11.02 1.16 2.61
N LEU A 85 -10.00 1.98 2.39
CA LEU A 85 -8.60 1.63 2.50
C LEU A 85 -7.95 2.49 3.58
N THR A 86 -7.42 1.87 4.62
CA THR A 86 -6.55 2.54 5.60
C THR A 86 -5.12 2.16 5.31
N PHE A 87 -4.23 3.15 5.28
CA PHE A 87 -2.83 2.99 4.93
C PHE A 87 -1.98 3.73 5.94
N ASN A 88 -0.96 3.06 6.47
CA ASN A 88 -0.07 3.64 7.46
C ASN A 88 1.40 3.28 7.18
N VAL A 89 2.28 4.25 7.45
CA VAL A 89 3.70 4.20 7.10
C VAL A 89 4.54 4.60 8.31
N THR A 90 5.55 3.80 8.60
CA THR A 90 6.55 4.12 9.61
C THR A 90 7.82 4.63 8.93
N ILE A 91 8.22 5.84 9.31
CA ILE A 91 9.47 6.49 8.84
C ILE A 91 10.35 6.70 10.08
N GLN A 92 11.58 6.20 10.04
CA GLN A 92 12.47 6.16 11.20
C GLN A 92 13.20 7.47 11.46
N ASN A 93 13.47 8.27 10.43
CA ASN A 93 14.24 9.50 10.54
C ASN A 93 13.42 10.76 10.24
N ASP A 94 13.87 11.87 10.80
CA ASP A 94 13.31 13.20 10.59
C ASP A 94 13.78 13.79 9.25
N ALA A 95 13.46 13.09 8.16
CA ALA A 95 13.70 13.65 6.83
C ALA A 95 12.82 14.88 6.61
N PRO A 96 13.37 15.99 6.10
CA PRO A 96 12.59 17.21 5.88
C PRO A 96 11.68 17.11 4.64
N TYR A 97 11.78 16.03 3.87
CA TYR A 97 11.08 15.87 2.60
C TYR A 97 9.76 15.12 2.78
N PRO A 98 8.68 15.59 2.12
CA PRO A 98 7.45 14.82 2.05
C PRO A 98 7.68 13.57 1.20
N VAL A 99 7.34 12.41 1.74
CA VAL A 99 7.39 11.13 1.04
C VAL A 99 6.02 10.87 0.43
N GLN A 100 5.94 10.88 -0.89
CA GLN A 100 4.73 10.48 -1.60
C GLN A 100 4.62 8.96 -1.62
N ALA A 101 3.44 8.44 -1.33
CA ALA A 101 3.11 7.04 -1.46
C ALA A 101 2.15 6.81 -2.63
N THR A 102 2.44 5.82 -3.45
CA THR A 102 1.59 5.37 -4.55
C THR A 102 1.27 3.90 -4.36
N GLY A 103 -0.01 3.54 -4.45
CA GLY A 103 -0.45 2.14 -4.46
C GLY A 103 -0.80 1.72 -5.88
N TYR A 104 0.03 0.92 -6.53
CA TYR A 104 -0.33 0.28 -7.80
C TYR A 104 -1.24 -0.91 -7.50
N VAL A 105 -2.38 -0.94 -8.18
CA VAL A 105 -3.46 -1.89 -7.93
C VAL A 105 -3.47 -2.93 -9.02
N PHE A 106 -3.55 -4.18 -8.61
CA PHE A 106 -3.68 -5.34 -9.48
C PHE A 106 -4.96 -6.09 -9.13
N ASP A 107 -5.54 -6.80 -10.10
CA ASP A 107 -6.63 -7.73 -9.83
C ASP A 107 -6.12 -9.01 -9.14
N GLY A 108 -7.01 -9.94 -8.84
CA GLY A 108 -6.65 -11.23 -8.22
C GLY A 108 -5.76 -12.12 -9.10
N LEU A 109 -5.58 -11.77 -10.38
CA LEU A 109 -4.79 -12.48 -11.40
C LEU A 109 -3.51 -11.73 -11.79
N ASP A 110 -3.12 -10.68 -11.04
CA ASP A 110 -1.95 -9.83 -11.30
C ASP A 110 -2.03 -8.96 -12.56
N HIS A 111 -3.21 -8.73 -13.14
CA HIS A 111 -3.35 -7.72 -14.19
C HIS A 111 -3.38 -6.31 -13.57
N PRO A 112 -2.66 -5.33 -14.17
CA PRO A 112 -2.68 -3.96 -13.68
C PRO A 112 -4.07 -3.33 -13.89
N VAL A 113 -4.63 -2.79 -12.82
CA VAL A 113 -5.95 -2.15 -12.83
C VAL A 113 -5.82 -0.63 -12.81
N GLY A 114 -4.87 -0.11 -12.04
CA GLY A 114 -4.77 1.32 -11.80
C GLY A 114 -3.71 1.68 -10.78
N SER A 115 -3.64 2.95 -10.42
CA SER A 115 -2.86 3.41 -9.28
C SER A 115 -3.66 4.37 -8.40
N LEU A 116 -3.38 4.33 -7.10
CA LEU A 116 -3.96 5.18 -6.07
C LEU A 116 -2.90 6.16 -5.56
N ASP A 117 -3.23 7.45 -5.60
CA ASP A 117 -2.48 8.49 -4.86
C ASP A 117 -2.79 8.36 -3.36
N LEU A 118 -1.86 7.75 -2.62
CA LEU A 118 -1.94 7.53 -1.16
C LEU A 118 -1.37 8.72 -0.37
N ARG A 119 -1.17 9.87 -1.03
CA ARG A 119 -0.74 11.15 -0.45
C ARG A 119 0.67 11.10 0.14
N TYR A 120 0.97 12.09 0.98
CA TYR A 120 2.28 12.37 1.52
C TYR A 120 2.39 12.04 3.00
N PHE A 121 3.56 11.52 3.39
CA PHE A 121 3.97 11.16 4.74
C PHE A 121 5.26 11.89 5.12
N GLY A 122 5.56 12.00 6.42
CA GLY A 122 6.75 12.68 6.93
C GLY A 122 6.63 13.14 8.38
N GLN A 123 7.66 13.82 8.89
CA GLN A 123 7.81 14.18 10.32
C GLN A 123 6.62 14.94 10.93
N ARG A 124 5.91 15.74 10.12
CA ARG A 124 4.75 16.56 10.56
C ARG A 124 3.45 16.22 9.82
N MET A 125 3.42 15.06 9.18
CA MET A 125 2.25 14.59 8.43
C MET A 125 1.57 13.43 9.17
N PRO A 126 0.29 13.16 8.89
CA PRO A 126 -0.36 11.97 9.42
C PRO A 126 0.42 10.71 9.04
N ARG A 127 0.63 9.81 10.00
CA ARG A 127 1.26 8.49 9.74
C ARG A 127 0.27 7.50 9.18
N ALA A 128 -1.02 7.68 9.48
CA ALA A 128 -2.13 6.89 8.99
C ALA A 128 -3.12 7.78 8.22
N LEU A 129 -3.57 7.28 7.08
CA LEU A 129 -4.57 7.90 6.23
C LEU A 129 -5.64 6.89 5.86
N GLN A 130 -6.86 7.39 5.68
CA GLN A 130 -8.02 6.59 5.31
C GLN A 130 -8.62 7.15 4.02
N PHE A 131 -8.98 6.27 3.12
CA PHE A 131 -9.42 6.59 1.76
C PHE A 131 -10.73 5.88 1.46
N ASP A 132 -11.68 6.62 0.89
CA ASP A 132 -12.83 6.03 0.22
C ASP A 132 -12.41 5.64 -1.19
N VAL A 133 -12.50 4.34 -1.47
CA VAL A 133 -12.15 3.73 -2.75
C VAL A 133 -13.35 3.04 -3.40
N SER A 134 -14.54 3.18 -2.81
CA SER A 134 -15.78 2.53 -3.28
C SER A 134 -16.12 2.89 -4.73
N ALA A 135 -15.86 4.14 -5.13
CA ALA A 135 -16.07 4.64 -6.49
C ALA A 135 -15.25 3.88 -7.55
N TYR A 136 -14.16 3.23 -7.17
CA TYR A 136 -13.30 2.46 -8.07
C TYR A 136 -13.73 1.01 -8.24
N ARG A 137 -14.70 0.55 -7.43
CA ARG A 137 -15.23 -0.81 -7.47
C ARG A 137 -14.14 -1.88 -7.44
N LEU A 138 -13.06 -1.63 -6.69
CA LEU A 138 -11.98 -2.60 -6.50
C LEU A 138 -12.52 -3.81 -5.75
N SER A 139 -12.16 -5.00 -6.19
CA SER A 139 -12.54 -6.25 -5.52
C SER A 139 -11.72 -6.42 -4.25
N THR A 140 -12.25 -7.09 -3.23
CA THR A 140 -11.49 -7.53 -2.06
C THR A 140 -10.33 -8.46 -2.41
N SER A 141 -10.36 -9.10 -3.58
CA SER A 141 -9.25 -9.88 -4.14
C SER A 141 -8.11 -9.03 -4.75
N SER A 142 -8.29 -7.70 -4.86
CA SER A 142 -7.26 -6.81 -5.39
C SER A 142 -5.98 -6.81 -4.56
N ARG A 143 -4.85 -6.66 -5.24
CA ARG A 143 -3.51 -6.65 -4.67
C ARG A 143 -2.88 -5.26 -4.83
N PHE A 144 -1.99 -4.91 -3.92
CA PHE A 144 -1.41 -3.55 -3.85
C PHE A 144 0.11 -3.61 -3.77
N LEU A 145 0.80 -3.07 -4.79
CA LEU A 145 2.21 -2.74 -4.71
C LEU A 145 2.35 -1.29 -4.23
N ILE A 146 3.00 -1.09 -3.10
CA ILE A 146 3.27 0.21 -2.53
C ILE A 146 4.67 0.65 -2.94
N ALA A 147 4.74 1.85 -3.53
CA ALA A 147 5.99 2.52 -3.83
C ALA A 147 6.04 3.91 -3.18
N PHE A 148 7.26 4.37 -2.94
CA PHE A 148 7.54 5.67 -2.37
C PHE A 148 8.40 6.50 -3.31
N GLN A 149 8.10 7.78 -3.41
CA GLN A 149 8.92 8.75 -4.12
C GLN A 149 9.02 10.05 -3.36
N ILE A 150 10.02 10.85 -3.72
CA ILE A 150 10.15 12.21 -3.24
C ILE A 150 10.24 13.11 -4.46
N ALA A 151 9.22 13.95 -4.63
CA ALA A 151 9.16 14.92 -5.70
C ALA A 151 10.08 16.12 -5.39
N GLY A 152 10.71 16.67 -6.42
CA GLY A 152 11.55 17.87 -6.31
C GLY A 152 12.82 17.78 -7.15
N GLY A 153 13.83 18.57 -6.78
CA GLY A 153 15.10 18.52 -7.46
C GLY A 153 15.96 19.77 -7.30
N GLY A 154 17.24 19.61 -7.64
CA GLY A 154 18.28 20.63 -7.55
C GLY A 154 19.69 20.03 -7.42
N SER A 155 19.77 18.75 -7.03
CA SER A 155 21.00 17.94 -7.00
C SER A 155 20.69 16.53 -7.52
N THR A 156 21.72 15.72 -7.74
CA THR A 156 21.57 14.35 -8.28
C THR A 156 20.96 13.37 -7.28
N LYS A 157 21.17 13.57 -5.98
CA LYS A 157 20.72 12.69 -4.89
C LYS A 157 19.96 13.48 -3.83
N ILE A 158 19.13 12.82 -3.03
CA ILE A 158 18.40 13.43 -1.91
C ILE A 158 19.36 13.56 -0.71
N PRO A 159 19.63 14.77 -0.21
CA PRO A 159 20.46 14.93 0.98
C PRO A 159 19.73 14.44 2.23
N ARG A 160 20.20 13.37 2.89
CA ARG A 160 19.52 12.73 4.05
C ARG A 160 18.14 12.16 3.67
N PRO A 161 18.12 11.11 2.84
CA PRO A 161 16.87 10.46 2.44
C PRO A 161 16.13 9.85 3.64
N PRO A 162 14.78 9.79 3.61
CA PRO A 162 14.01 9.12 4.63
C PRO A 162 14.23 7.61 4.58
N LEU A 163 14.17 6.98 5.75
CA LEU A 163 14.12 5.52 5.87
C LEU A 163 12.69 5.11 6.24
N ILE A 164 11.97 4.56 5.28
CA ILE A 164 10.73 3.82 5.54
C ILE A 164 11.14 2.46 6.11
N THR A 165 10.48 2.04 7.21
CA THR A 165 10.77 0.77 7.90
C THR A 165 9.62 -0.22 7.85
N SER A 166 8.39 0.26 7.71
CA SER A 166 7.22 -0.62 7.62
C SER A 166 6.00 0.08 7.05
N VAL A 167 5.09 -0.75 6.53
CA VAL A 167 3.82 -0.34 5.96
C VAL A 167 2.71 -1.27 6.48
N THR A 168 1.56 -0.69 6.80
CA THR A 168 0.32 -1.42 7.10
C THR A 168 -0.78 -1.00 6.16
N ILE A 169 -1.63 -1.95 5.79
CA ILE A 169 -2.84 -1.73 5.01
C ILE A 169 -4.02 -2.41 5.73
N ASP A 170 -5.16 -1.73 5.82
CA ASP A 170 -6.42 -2.32 6.26
C ASP A 170 -7.49 -2.03 5.21
N VAL A 171 -8.10 -3.10 4.71
CA VAL A 171 -9.11 -3.10 3.66
C VAL A 171 -10.45 -3.49 4.26
N VAL A 172 -11.46 -2.69 3.97
CA VAL A 172 -12.82 -2.84 4.50
C VAL A 172 -13.75 -2.97 3.29
N ALA A 173 -14.48 -4.09 3.19
CA ALA A 173 -15.46 -4.28 2.13
C ALA A 173 -16.76 -3.51 2.41
N CYS A 174 -17.51 -3.19 1.37
CA CYS A 174 -18.92 -2.84 1.48
C CYS A 174 -19.74 -4.13 1.43
N VAL A 175 -20.62 -4.36 2.41
CA VAL A 175 -21.68 -5.35 2.25
C VAL A 175 -22.72 -4.73 1.30
N PRO A 176 -22.98 -5.32 0.11
CA PRO A 176 -24.08 -4.84 -0.70
C PRO A 176 -25.37 -5.02 0.12
N THR A 177 -26.04 -3.93 0.45
CA THR A 177 -27.43 -4.01 0.93
C THR A 177 -28.26 -4.59 -0.20
N THR A 178 -28.54 -5.88 -0.13
CA THR A 178 -29.62 -6.50 -0.90
C THR A 178 -30.90 -5.77 -0.51
N VAL A 179 -31.38 -4.92 -1.41
CA VAL A 179 -32.74 -4.40 -1.31
C VAL A 179 -33.64 -5.57 -1.67
N GLU A 180 -34.14 -6.28 -0.66
CA GLU A 180 -35.25 -7.23 -0.86
C GLU A 180 -36.45 -6.41 -1.36
N ASN A 181 -36.88 -6.69 -2.60
CA ASN A 181 -38.14 -6.22 -3.17
C ASN A 181 -39.19 -7.31 -3.03
#